data_AF-A0A0W0ZPE4-F1
#
_entry.id   AF-A0A0W0ZPE4-F1
#
_cell.length_a   1.000
_cell.length_b   1.000
_cell.length_c   1.000
_cell.angle_alpha   90.00
_cell.angle_beta   90.00
_cell.angle_gamma   90.00
#
_symmetry.space_group_name_H-M   'P 1'
#
loop_
_entity.id
_entity.type
_entity.pdbx_description
1 polymer ?
#
loop_
_entity_poly.entity_id
_entity_poly.type
_entity_poly.pdbx_seq_one_letter_code
_entity_poly.pdbx_strand_id
1 'polypeptide(L)'
;MYLKSVTPYSNSTDARRLSLEGLKQQHSRFVLDCGFSRANFQRAIEGLQNNYSGIIVTHERMIATVQEQIAQNEKRISEVAFYGEDGEELKSRITREIERQNKYKEGLTAQLAKTKSLKFLFSLNPSELFQEAVKNKPSALLIIQTPELIAKISDEQIEHISHQDSGMVQSLASILAAREYTSATPTIFIALQQHTQAEADKQFIAEKENAAINHLLVKINSYLDTKIAQALKSNSHPWALGYFGSRHKVIQGDKKVSVPRGVYELKDHLAQRGKLPPSEILAKMHNTLHAKNVENKNESLLAQFKRLISYLFGCSQSLVTAKEYEYLEQVTEGKKCMP
;
A
#
# COMPACT_ATOMS: atom_id res chain seq x y z
N MET A 1 -8.73 58.24 83.16
CA MET A 1 -9.62 57.68 82.12
C MET A 1 -8.78 57.36 80.90
N TYR A 2 -8.45 56.09 80.69
CA TYR A 2 -7.76 55.61 79.49
C TYR A 2 -8.81 55.14 78.49
N LEU A 3 -8.89 55.80 77.33
CA LEU A 3 -9.71 55.32 76.20
C LEU A 3 -8.90 54.27 75.44
N LYS A 4 -9.37 53.03 75.51
CA LYS A 4 -8.92 51.90 74.69
C LYS A 4 -9.26 52.17 73.22
N SER A 5 -8.25 52.31 72.36
CA SER A 5 -8.42 52.09 70.93
C SER A 5 -8.18 50.61 70.64
N VAL A 6 -9.26 49.90 70.34
CA VAL A 6 -9.26 48.51 69.90
C VAL A 6 -8.69 48.47 68.48
N THR A 7 -7.50 47.91 68.30
CA THR A 7 -7.03 47.44 67.00
C THR A 7 -7.81 46.19 66.61
N PRO A 8 -8.52 46.14 65.48
CA PRO A 8 -9.13 44.92 65.01
C PRO A 8 -8.04 43.99 64.47
N TYR A 9 -8.05 42.76 64.99
CA TYR A 9 -7.27 41.63 64.54
C TYR A 9 -7.34 41.48 63.01
N SER A 10 -6.19 41.56 62.33
CA SER A 10 -6.05 41.10 60.97
C SER A 10 -6.11 39.57 60.97
N ASN A 11 -7.27 39.02 60.64
CA ASN A 11 -7.38 37.62 60.26
C ASN A 11 -6.78 37.45 58.85
N SER A 12 -5.45 37.31 58.78
CA SER A 12 -4.75 36.93 57.56
C SER A 12 -4.84 35.42 57.36
N THR A 13 -5.89 34.96 56.72
CA THR A 13 -5.94 33.66 56.01
C THR A 13 -5.44 33.80 54.57
N ASP A 14 -4.37 34.57 54.37
CA ASP A 14 -3.64 34.56 53.10
C ASP A 14 -2.60 33.46 53.12
N ALA A 15 -3.01 32.28 52.66
CA ALA A 15 -2.06 31.35 52.05
C ALA A 15 -1.32 32.13 50.96
N ARG A 16 0.01 32.29 51.11
CA ARG A 16 0.90 33.10 50.25
C ARG A 16 0.52 33.01 48.76
N ARG A 17 -0.17 34.02 48.25
CA ARG A 17 -0.47 34.16 46.83
C ARG A 17 0.82 34.49 46.07
N LEU A 18 0.98 33.93 44.88
CA LEU A 18 2.13 34.23 44.01
C LEU A 18 2.07 35.69 43.54
N SER A 19 3.20 36.27 43.14
CA SER A 19 3.19 37.52 42.37
C SER A 19 2.74 37.25 40.93
N LEU A 20 2.29 38.28 40.20
CA LEU A 20 1.95 38.16 38.78
C LEU A 20 3.14 37.60 37.97
N GLU A 21 4.36 38.06 38.26
CA GLU A 21 5.58 37.52 37.65
C GLU A 21 5.80 36.04 38.01
N GLY A 22 5.54 35.65 39.25
CA GLY A 22 5.54 34.26 39.68
C GLY A 22 4.54 33.40 38.89
N LEU A 23 3.34 33.92 38.62
CA LEU A 23 2.34 33.24 37.78
C LEU A 23 2.77 33.16 36.30
N LYS A 24 3.39 34.21 35.75
CA LYS A 24 3.96 34.20 34.38
C LYS A 24 5.03 33.11 34.24
N GLN A 25 5.93 32.99 35.22
CA GLN A 25 6.97 31.96 35.23
C GLN A 25 6.37 30.56 35.39
N GLN A 26 5.41 30.38 36.30
CA GLN A 26 4.73 29.11 36.50
C GLN A 26 3.98 28.66 35.25
N HIS A 27 3.25 29.58 34.57
CA HIS A 27 2.59 29.28 33.32
C HIS A 27 3.58 28.88 32.22
N SER A 28 4.71 29.59 32.13
CA SER A 28 5.75 29.27 31.13
C SER A 28 6.35 27.88 31.34
N ARG A 29 6.64 27.49 32.59
CA ARG A 29 7.09 26.13 32.94
C ARG A 29 6.02 25.09 32.61
N PHE A 30 4.78 25.36 32.98
CA PHE A 30 3.66 24.48 32.70
C PHE A 30 3.48 24.21 31.20
N VAL A 31 3.60 25.23 30.34
CA VAL A 31 3.52 25.06 28.88
C VAL A 31 4.67 24.19 28.35
N LEU A 32 5.87 24.31 28.90
CA LEU A 32 7.00 23.44 28.57
C LEU A 32 6.72 21.98 28.97
N ASP A 33 6.20 21.76 30.18
CA ASP A 33 5.84 20.43 30.68
C ASP A 33 4.76 19.77 29.79
N CYS A 34 3.77 20.55 29.34
CA CYS A 34 2.78 20.08 28.35
C CYS A 34 3.46 19.60 27.06
N GLY A 35 4.43 20.36 26.57
CA GLY A 35 5.23 20.02 25.39
C GLY A 35 6.03 18.72 25.57
N PHE A 36 6.72 18.56 26.72
CA PHE A 36 7.46 17.35 27.04
C PHE A 36 6.54 16.14 27.17
N SER A 37 5.40 16.29 27.84
CA SER A 37 4.39 15.23 27.97
C SER A 37 3.93 14.74 26.60
N ARG A 38 3.57 15.67 25.70
CA ARG A 38 3.18 15.34 24.33
C ARG A 38 4.28 14.59 23.58
N ALA A 39 5.53 15.04 23.67
CA ALA A 39 6.66 14.40 23.00
C ALA A 39 6.93 12.98 23.54
N ASN A 40 6.78 12.77 24.86
CA ASN A 40 6.96 11.46 25.48
C ASN A 40 5.86 10.48 25.05
N PHE A 41 4.61 10.92 25.01
CA PHE A 41 3.51 10.08 24.52
C PHE A 41 3.66 9.71 23.05
N GLN A 42 4.10 10.65 22.20
CA GLN A 42 4.37 10.37 20.80
C GLN A 42 5.43 9.27 20.63
N ARG A 43 6.54 9.36 21.38
CA ARG A 43 7.57 8.31 21.41
C ARG A 43 7.03 6.96 21.91
N ALA A 44 6.13 6.98 22.90
CA ALA A 44 5.49 5.76 23.40
C ALA A 44 4.60 5.11 22.34
N ILE A 45 3.82 5.90 21.58
CA ILE A 45 3.01 5.41 20.46
C ILE A 45 3.90 4.81 19.36
N GLU A 46 4.97 5.49 18.98
CA GLU A 46 5.92 4.99 17.98
C GLU A 46 6.54 3.65 18.39
N GLY A 47 6.87 3.49 19.67
CA GLY A 47 7.38 2.24 20.22
C GLY A 47 6.38 1.07 20.23
N LEU A 48 5.08 1.33 20.06
CA LEU A 48 4.03 0.31 20.07
C LEU A 48 3.75 -0.29 18.68
N GLN A 49 4.24 0.33 17.60
CA GLN A 49 4.09 -0.15 16.21
C GLN A 49 2.64 -0.54 15.84
N ASN A 50 2.33 -1.84 15.70
CA ASN A 50 1.02 -2.38 15.33
C ASN A 50 0.23 -2.93 16.54
N ASN A 51 0.68 -2.70 17.77
CA ASN A 51 -0.06 -3.05 18.98
C ASN A 51 -1.20 -2.05 19.21
N TYR A 52 -2.30 -2.20 18.47
CA TYR A 52 -3.45 -1.29 18.53
C TYR A 52 -4.06 -1.19 19.93
N SER A 53 -4.04 -2.25 20.74
CA SER A 53 -4.53 -2.20 22.12
C SER A 53 -3.69 -1.24 22.98
N GLY A 54 -2.36 -1.32 22.88
CA GLY A 54 -1.46 -0.39 23.58
C GLY A 54 -1.62 1.05 23.08
N ILE A 55 -1.80 1.23 21.77
CA ILE A 55 -1.97 2.55 21.15
C ILE A 55 -3.29 3.20 21.60
N ILE A 56 -4.38 2.43 21.71
CA ILE A 56 -5.66 2.90 22.24
C ILE A 56 -5.50 3.41 23.67
N VAL A 57 -4.91 2.58 24.55
CA VAL A 57 -4.67 2.96 25.96
C VAL A 57 -3.81 4.22 26.06
N THR A 58 -2.80 4.35 25.19
CA THR A 58 -1.91 5.51 25.18
C THR A 58 -2.64 6.78 24.74
N HIS A 59 -3.44 6.73 23.67
CA HIS A 59 -4.27 7.87 23.26
C HIS A 59 -5.31 8.26 24.32
N GLU A 60 -5.95 7.30 24.99
CA GLU A 60 -6.90 7.57 26.08
C GLU A 60 -6.20 8.30 27.24
N ARG A 61 -4.99 7.86 27.62
CA ARG A 61 -4.17 8.56 28.62
C ARG A 61 -3.78 9.96 28.16
N MET A 62 -3.38 10.13 26.90
CA MET A 62 -3.05 11.46 26.35
C MET A 62 -4.23 12.42 26.42
N ILE A 63 -5.43 11.97 26.05
CA ILE A 63 -6.65 12.77 26.11
C ILE A 63 -6.93 13.19 27.55
N ALA A 64 -6.85 12.26 28.51
CA ALA A 64 -7.03 12.56 29.93
C ALA A 64 -5.99 13.58 30.43
N THR A 65 -4.71 13.39 30.10
CA THR A 65 -3.65 14.34 30.47
C THR A 65 -3.87 15.73 29.87
N VAL A 66 -4.29 15.83 28.60
CA VAL A 66 -4.60 17.12 27.98
C VAL A 66 -5.82 17.78 28.63
N GLN A 67 -6.84 17.00 29.04
CA GLN A 67 -7.99 17.52 29.79
C GLN A 67 -7.57 18.08 31.15
N GLU A 68 -6.69 17.38 31.88
CA GLU A 68 -6.13 17.89 33.13
C GLU A 68 -5.33 19.18 32.90
N GLN A 69 -4.56 19.25 31.81
CA GLN A 69 -3.80 20.44 31.46
C GLN A 69 -4.71 21.64 31.15
N ILE A 70 -5.80 21.42 30.42
CA ILE A 70 -6.81 22.46 30.15
C ILE A 70 -7.43 22.94 31.46
N ALA A 71 -7.86 22.04 32.34
CA ALA A 71 -8.45 22.39 33.63
C ALA A 71 -7.47 23.19 34.53
N GLN A 72 -6.17 22.85 34.49
CA GLN A 72 -5.14 23.62 35.19
C GLN A 72 -4.98 25.03 34.64
N ASN A 73 -5.06 25.21 33.32
CA ASN A 73 -5.05 26.54 32.70
C ASN A 73 -6.33 27.33 33.02
N GLU A 74 -7.50 26.70 33.01
CA GLU A 74 -8.76 27.33 33.41
C GLU A 74 -8.73 27.82 34.86
N LYS A 75 -8.19 27.00 35.78
CA LYS A 75 -7.92 27.43 37.16
C LYS A 75 -6.95 28.61 37.20
N ARG A 76 -5.92 28.62 36.35
CA ARG A 76 -4.97 29.73 36.31
C ARG A 76 -5.60 31.02 35.78
N ILE A 77 -6.59 30.95 34.89
CA ILE A 77 -7.37 32.13 34.47
C ILE A 77 -8.08 32.78 35.67
N SER A 78 -8.67 31.98 36.56
CA SER A 78 -9.31 32.54 37.77
C SER A 78 -8.31 33.13 38.75
N GLU A 79 -7.09 32.59 38.81
CA GLU A 79 -5.98 33.17 39.57
C GLU A 79 -5.47 34.50 38.96
N VAL A 80 -5.48 34.64 37.63
CA VAL A 80 -5.08 35.89 36.97
C VAL A 80 -6.13 37.00 37.14
N ALA A 81 -7.41 36.66 37.28
CA ALA A 81 -8.49 37.63 37.47
C ALA A 81 -8.28 38.56 38.68
N PHE A 82 -7.52 38.12 39.69
CA PHE A 82 -7.20 38.92 40.88
C PHE A 82 -6.27 40.12 40.61
N TYR A 83 -5.58 40.16 39.46
CA TYR A 83 -4.65 41.25 39.11
C TYR A 83 -5.28 42.31 38.20
N GLY A 84 -6.57 42.19 37.85
CA GLY A 84 -7.26 43.17 37.00
C GLY A 84 -6.58 43.36 35.64
N GLU A 85 -6.41 44.62 35.22
CA GLU A 85 -5.84 44.98 33.92
C GLU A 85 -4.40 44.47 33.74
N ASP A 86 -3.58 44.46 34.80
CA ASP A 86 -2.19 43.99 34.74
C ASP A 86 -2.10 42.49 34.36
N GLY A 87 -3.16 41.72 34.63
CA GLY A 87 -3.26 40.30 34.33
C GLY A 87 -3.71 39.97 32.90
N GLU A 88 -4.27 40.92 32.15
CA GLU A 88 -4.96 40.63 30.88
C GLU A 88 -4.02 40.03 29.82
N GLU A 89 -2.75 40.43 29.79
CA GLU A 89 -1.75 39.83 28.89
C GLU A 89 -1.56 38.34 29.17
N LEU A 90 -1.41 37.97 30.46
CA LEU A 90 -1.22 36.58 30.87
C LEU A 90 -2.51 35.78 30.66
N LYS A 91 -3.67 36.36 30.95
CA LYS A 91 -4.98 35.75 30.69
C LYS A 91 -5.15 35.42 29.20
N SER A 92 -4.85 36.37 28.31
CA SER A 92 -4.89 36.16 26.86
C SER A 92 -3.97 35.01 26.41
N ARG A 93 -2.75 34.93 26.95
CA ARG A 93 -1.81 33.83 26.68
C ARG A 93 -2.36 32.47 27.13
N ILE A 94 -2.95 32.40 28.32
CA ILE A 94 -3.53 31.16 28.85
C ILE A 94 -4.74 30.73 28.00
N THR A 95 -5.61 31.66 27.60
CA THR A 95 -6.75 31.36 26.73
C THR A 95 -6.31 30.75 25.39
N ARG A 96 -5.31 31.33 24.73
CA ARG A 96 -4.75 30.77 23.49
C ARG A 96 -4.15 29.38 23.69
N GLU A 97 -3.53 29.13 24.84
CA GLU A 97 -3.02 27.81 25.16
C GLU A 97 -4.14 26.78 25.32
N ILE A 98 -5.24 27.14 25.99
CA ILE A 98 -6.44 26.30 26.12
C ILE A 98 -7.01 25.97 24.73
N GLU A 99 -7.16 26.96 23.85
CA GLU A 99 -7.62 26.75 22.47
C GLU A 99 -6.72 25.76 21.71
N ARG A 100 -5.40 25.93 21.84
CA ARG A 100 -4.41 25.03 21.24
C ARG A 100 -4.54 23.60 21.77
N GLN A 101 -4.71 23.44 23.08
CA GLN A 101 -4.88 22.14 23.73
C GLN A 101 -6.20 21.47 23.35
N ASN A 102 -7.29 22.23 23.23
CA ASN A 102 -8.57 21.74 22.75
C ASN A 102 -8.48 21.21 21.32
N LYS A 103 -7.88 21.98 20.41
CA LYS A 103 -7.64 21.53 19.02
C LYS A 103 -6.77 20.27 18.98
N TYR A 104 -5.76 20.18 19.85
CA TYR A 104 -4.93 18.99 19.95
C TYR A 104 -5.73 17.76 20.44
N LYS A 105 -6.57 17.95 21.47
CA LYS A 105 -7.47 16.91 22.00
C LYS A 105 -8.46 16.41 20.96
N GLU A 106 -9.03 17.28 20.13
CA GLU A 106 -9.89 16.88 19.00
C GLU A 106 -9.13 15.97 18.03
N GLY A 107 -7.91 16.34 17.67
CA GLY A 107 -7.02 15.52 16.84
C GLY A 107 -6.75 14.14 17.45
N LEU A 108 -6.43 14.08 18.75
CA LEU A 108 -6.24 12.82 19.48
C LEU A 108 -7.51 11.96 19.50
N THR A 109 -8.68 12.58 19.59
CA THR A 109 -9.97 11.88 19.64
C THR A 109 -10.29 11.23 18.28
N ALA A 110 -10.01 11.94 17.18
CA ALA A 110 -10.10 11.38 15.83
C ALA A 110 -9.10 10.23 15.60
N GLN A 111 -7.85 10.38 16.08
CA GLN A 111 -6.83 9.33 16.01
C GLN A 111 -7.24 8.08 16.82
N LEU A 112 -7.79 8.27 18.01
CA LEU A 112 -8.30 7.19 18.86
C LEU A 112 -9.43 6.42 18.15
N ALA A 113 -10.41 7.14 17.58
CA ALA A 113 -11.51 6.53 16.83
C ALA A 113 -10.98 5.70 15.64
N LYS A 114 -10.07 6.28 14.84
CA LYS A 114 -9.42 5.56 13.74
C LYS A 114 -8.67 4.31 14.22
N THR A 115 -7.93 4.40 15.33
CA THR A 115 -7.18 3.27 15.90
C THR A 115 -8.12 2.16 16.38
N LYS A 116 -9.25 2.51 17.00
CA LYS A 116 -10.29 1.56 17.40
C LYS A 116 -10.89 0.85 16.19
N SER A 117 -11.21 1.58 15.12
CA SER A 117 -11.67 0.99 13.86
C SER A 117 -10.63 0.06 13.25
N LEU A 118 -9.35 0.46 13.19
CA LEU A 118 -8.29 -0.42 12.68
C LEU A 118 -8.15 -1.70 13.50
N LYS A 119 -8.15 -1.61 14.84
CA LYS A 119 -8.13 -2.79 15.71
C LYS A 119 -9.25 -3.76 15.39
N PHE A 120 -10.47 -3.25 15.23
CA PHE A 120 -11.63 -4.05 14.84
C PHE A 120 -11.40 -4.71 13.48
N LEU A 121 -11.01 -3.95 12.45
CA LEU A 121 -10.78 -4.49 11.10
C LEU A 121 -9.69 -5.56 11.07
N PHE A 122 -8.60 -5.39 11.84
CA PHE A 122 -7.55 -6.41 11.93
C PHE A 122 -7.98 -7.69 12.64
N SER A 123 -9.04 -7.65 13.47
CA SER A 123 -9.59 -8.83 14.14
C SER A 123 -10.52 -9.66 13.25
N LEU A 124 -10.99 -9.09 12.13
CA LEU A 124 -11.88 -9.78 11.19
C LEU A 124 -11.11 -10.80 10.34
N ASN A 125 -11.76 -11.93 10.05
CA ASN A 125 -11.27 -12.85 9.02
C ASN A 125 -11.49 -12.26 7.60
N PRO A 126 -10.87 -12.81 6.53
CA PRO A 126 -10.97 -12.24 5.18
C PRO A 126 -12.41 -12.06 4.66
N SER A 127 -13.29 -13.04 4.92
CA SER A 127 -14.69 -12.98 4.49
C SER A 127 -15.47 -11.89 5.24
N GLU A 128 -15.29 -11.79 6.56
CA GLU A 128 -15.88 -10.74 7.39
C GLU A 128 -15.36 -9.36 7.01
N LEU A 129 -14.06 -9.23 6.75
CA LEU A 129 -13.42 -8.00 6.33
C LEU A 129 -14.00 -7.50 5.00
N PHE A 130 -14.19 -8.40 4.05
CA PHE A 130 -14.83 -8.08 2.78
C PHE A 130 -16.30 -7.64 2.98
N GLN A 131 -17.07 -8.37 3.80
CA GLN A 131 -18.45 -8.00 4.10
C GLN A 131 -18.56 -6.63 4.77
N GLU A 132 -17.65 -6.32 5.69
CA GLU A 132 -17.56 -5.01 6.33
C GLU A 132 -17.20 -3.92 5.32
N ALA A 133 -16.26 -4.18 4.40
CA ALA A 133 -15.92 -3.27 3.31
C ALA A 133 -17.13 -2.98 2.41
N VAL A 134 -17.95 -3.97 2.09
CA VAL A 134 -19.15 -3.77 1.26
C VAL A 134 -20.21 -2.95 2.01
N LYS A 135 -20.42 -3.20 3.30
CA LYS A 135 -21.52 -2.60 4.09
C LYS A 135 -21.20 -1.20 4.62
N ASN A 136 -19.94 -0.90 4.90
CA ASN A 136 -19.56 0.30 5.65
C ASN A 136 -18.49 1.11 4.90
N LYS A 137 -18.90 2.28 4.37
CA LYS A 137 -18.02 3.17 3.60
C LYS A 137 -16.78 3.63 4.38
N PRO A 138 -16.89 4.15 5.62
CA PRO A 138 -15.72 4.43 6.46
C PRO A 138 -14.75 3.25 6.62
N SER A 139 -15.28 2.04 6.87
CA SER A 139 -14.45 0.84 6.96
C SER A 139 -13.75 0.52 5.64
N ALA A 140 -14.46 0.59 4.51
CA ALA A 140 -13.87 0.40 3.19
C ALA A 140 -12.72 1.39 2.92
N LEU A 141 -12.91 2.67 3.23
CA LEU A 141 -11.86 3.68 3.06
C LEU A 141 -10.62 3.34 3.89
N LEU A 142 -10.80 2.92 5.15
CA LEU A 142 -9.69 2.50 6.01
C LEU A 142 -8.99 1.24 5.49
N ILE A 143 -9.74 0.26 5.00
CA ILE A 143 -9.19 -0.98 4.42
C ILE A 143 -8.35 -0.63 3.19
N ILE A 144 -8.88 0.17 2.27
CA ILE A 144 -8.21 0.59 1.03
C ILE A 144 -6.93 1.38 1.33
N GLN A 145 -6.94 2.22 2.36
CA GLN A 145 -5.78 2.99 2.79
C GLN A 145 -4.75 2.18 3.60
N THR A 146 -5.05 0.93 3.96
CA THR A 146 -4.20 0.08 4.81
C THR A 146 -3.76 -1.17 4.04
N PRO A 147 -2.51 -1.20 3.51
CA PRO A 147 -2.02 -2.28 2.65
C PRO A 147 -2.23 -3.70 3.21
N GLU A 148 -2.02 -3.89 4.50
CA GLU A 148 -2.13 -5.18 5.18
C GLU A 148 -3.57 -5.68 5.28
N LEU A 149 -4.56 -4.78 5.31
CA LEU A 149 -5.98 -5.13 5.32
C LEU A 149 -6.46 -5.45 3.92
N ILE A 150 -6.22 -4.55 2.95
CA ILE A 150 -6.67 -4.77 1.58
C ILE A 150 -6.05 -6.02 0.96
N ALA A 151 -4.79 -6.37 1.31
CA ALA A 151 -4.13 -7.59 0.85
C ALA A 151 -4.85 -8.89 1.26
N LYS A 152 -5.71 -8.86 2.29
CA LYS A 152 -6.55 -10.01 2.69
C LYS A 152 -7.79 -10.18 1.81
N ILE A 153 -8.18 -9.16 1.05
CA ILE A 153 -9.31 -9.20 0.12
C ILE A 153 -8.79 -9.67 -1.24
N SER A 154 -9.43 -10.69 -1.82
CA SER A 154 -9.05 -11.23 -3.13
C SER A 154 -9.33 -10.23 -4.25
N ASP A 155 -8.64 -10.37 -5.38
CA ASP A 155 -8.85 -9.49 -6.53
C ASP A 155 -10.30 -9.55 -7.04
N GLU A 156 -10.89 -10.73 -7.10
CA GLU A 156 -12.28 -10.94 -7.51
C GLU A 156 -13.29 -10.22 -6.60
N GLN A 157 -12.95 -10.04 -5.32
CA GLN A 157 -13.81 -9.32 -4.38
C GLN A 157 -13.70 -7.80 -4.52
N ILE A 158 -12.61 -7.27 -5.11
CA ILE A 158 -12.37 -5.83 -5.21
C ILE A 158 -13.48 -5.13 -6.01
N GLU A 159 -13.95 -5.72 -7.12
CA GLU A 159 -15.02 -5.12 -7.91
C GLU A 159 -16.31 -4.91 -7.12
N HIS A 160 -16.58 -5.75 -6.11
CA HIS A 160 -17.79 -5.67 -5.31
C HIS A 160 -17.73 -4.62 -4.19
N ILE A 161 -16.57 -4.00 -3.93
CA ILE A 161 -16.45 -2.88 -2.99
C ILE A 161 -16.86 -1.58 -3.71
N SER A 162 -18.17 -1.43 -3.94
CA SER A 162 -18.73 -0.32 -4.73
C SER A 162 -19.57 0.60 -3.84
N HIS A 163 -18.96 1.67 -3.34
CA HIS A 163 -19.67 2.73 -2.60
C HIS A 163 -20.11 3.92 -3.50
N GLN A 164 -20.14 3.74 -4.82
CA GLN A 164 -20.37 4.81 -5.82
C GLN A 164 -19.55 6.09 -5.56
N ASP A 165 -18.38 5.93 -4.96
CA ASP A 165 -17.48 7.01 -4.58
C ASP A 165 -16.28 7.04 -5.53
N SER A 166 -16.14 8.12 -6.31
CA SER A 166 -15.09 8.25 -7.33
C SER A 166 -13.69 8.06 -6.75
N GLY A 167 -13.40 8.68 -5.59
CA GLY A 167 -12.10 8.57 -4.92
C GLY A 167 -11.79 7.14 -4.47
N MET A 168 -12.82 6.40 -4.02
CA MET A 168 -12.70 4.99 -3.68
C MET A 168 -12.40 4.13 -4.91
N VAL A 169 -13.14 4.31 -6.00
CA VAL A 169 -12.94 3.53 -7.24
C VAL A 169 -11.54 3.78 -7.82
N GLN A 170 -11.08 5.03 -7.86
CA GLN A 170 -9.71 5.36 -8.28
C GLN A 170 -8.65 4.72 -7.37
N SER A 171 -8.90 4.67 -6.07
CA SER A 171 -8.01 4.02 -5.10
C SER A 171 -7.95 2.50 -5.32
N LEU A 172 -9.10 1.85 -5.55
CA LEU A 172 -9.18 0.42 -5.87
C LEU A 172 -8.46 0.10 -7.18
N ALA A 173 -8.65 0.92 -8.22
CA ALA A 173 -7.94 0.75 -9.49
C ALA A 173 -6.42 0.88 -9.32
N SER A 174 -5.97 1.80 -8.47
CA SER A 174 -4.54 1.97 -8.16
C SER A 174 -3.97 0.78 -7.38
N ILE A 175 -4.73 0.22 -6.45
CA ILE A 175 -4.35 -0.98 -5.70
C ILE A 175 -4.27 -2.19 -6.64
N LEU A 176 -5.28 -2.38 -7.49
CA LEU A 176 -5.31 -3.47 -8.47
C LEU A 176 -4.13 -3.37 -9.44
N ALA A 177 -3.78 -2.17 -9.89
CA ALA A 177 -2.64 -1.95 -10.77
C ALA A 177 -1.28 -2.28 -10.12
N ALA A 178 -1.18 -2.22 -8.79
CA ALA A 178 0.01 -2.58 -8.05
C ALA A 178 0.12 -4.09 -7.76
N ARG A 179 -0.99 -4.83 -7.85
CA ARG A 179 -1.04 -6.28 -7.63
C ARG A 179 -0.51 -7.06 -8.83
N GLU A 180 -0.35 -8.36 -8.64
CA GLU A 180 0.06 -9.24 -9.72
C GLU A 180 -1.08 -9.41 -10.72
N TYR A 181 -0.80 -9.15 -12.00
CA TYR A 181 -1.81 -9.20 -13.05
C TYR A 181 -2.20 -10.66 -13.36
N THR A 182 -3.49 -10.97 -13.27
CA THR A 182 -4.09 -12.30 -13.52
C THR A 182 -5.05 -12.24 -14.71
N SER A 183 -5.63 -13.39 -15.08
CA SER A 183 -6.68 -13.42 -16.11
C SER A 183 -8.00 -12.79 -15.67
N ALA A 184 -8.24 -12.62 -14.37
CA ALA A 184 -9.44 -11.95 -13.86
C ALA A 184 -9.30 -10.41 -13.83
N THR A 185 -8.06 -9.91 -13.75
CA THR A 185 -7.75 -8.48 -13.66
C THR A 185 -8.44 -7.60 -14.72
N PRO A 186 -8.48 -7.96 -16.03
CA PRO A 186 -9.18 -7.14 -17.03
C PRO A 186 -10.68 -6.97 -16.72
N THR A 187 -11.36 -8.05 -16.29
CA THR A 187 -12.79 -8.02 -15.96
C THR A 187 -13.06 -7.08 -14.78
N ILE A 188 -12.18 -7.10 -13.77
CA ILE A 188 -12.29 -6.23 -12.60
C ILE A 188 -12.10 -4.76 -13.02
N PHE A 189 -11.14 -4.43 -13.90
CA PHE A 189 -10.98 -3.07 -14.42
C PHE A 189 -12.22 -2.59 -15.19
N ILE A 190 -12.83 -3.46 -16.01
CA ILE A 190 -14.08 -3.15 -16.71
C ILE A 190 -15.21 -2.88 -15.71
N ALA A 191 -15.35 -3.69 -14.67
CA ALA A 191 -16.36 -3.49 -13.63
C ALA A 191 -16.15 -2.16 -12.89
N LEU A 192 -14.90 -1.81 -12.55
CA LEU A 192 -14.58 -0.52 -11.93
C LEU A 192 -14.93 0.67 -12.85
N GLN A 193 -14.69 0.57 -14.16
CA GLN A 193 -15.10 1.61 -15.12
C GLN A 193 -16.63 1.77 -15.15
N GLN A 194 -17.39 0.67 -15.08
CA GLN A 194 -18.85 0.70 -15.04
C GLN A 194 -19.39 1.35 -13.75
N HIS A 195 -18.65 1.30 -12.66
CA HIS A 195 -19.00 1.99 -11.40
C HIS A 195 -18.77 3.50 -11.43
N THR A 196 -18.19 4.04 -12.51
CA THR A 196 -17.92 5.48 -12.67
C THR A 196 -18.77 6.10 -13.76
N GLN A 197 -19.34 7.27 -13.46
CA GLN A 197 -20.10 8.06 -14.44
C GLN A 197 -19.21 9.03 -15.22
N ALA A 198 -18.21 9.61 -14.55
CA ALA A 198 -17.35 10.63 -15.14
C ALA A 198 -16.33 10.02 -16.12
N GLU A 199 -16.21 10.64 -17.30
CA GLU A 199 -15.29 10.16 -18.33
C GLU A 199 -13.82 10.24 -17.89
N ALA A 200 -13.46 11.27 -17.11
CA ALA A 200 -12.12 11.41 -16.55
C ALA A 200 -11.75 10.23 -15.64
N ASP A 201 -12.70 9.69 -14.87
CA ASP A 201 -12.47 8.54 -14.00
C ASP A 201 -12.28 7.27 -14.81
N LYS A 202 -13.07 7.08 -15.87
CA LYS A 202 -12.90 5.95 -16.80
C LYS A 202 -11.53 5.98 -17.46
N GLN A 203 -11.09 7.15 -17.91
CA GLN A 203 -9.75 7.36 -18.49
C GLN A 203 -8.67 7.04 -17.46
N PHE A 204 -8.78 7.54 -16.23
CA PHE A 204 -7.85 7.21 -15.15
C PHE A 204 -7.75 5.70 -14.92
N ILE A 205 -8.89 5.00 -14.86
CA ILE A 205 -8.90 3.54 -14.65
C ILE A 205 -8.23 2.82 -15.84
N ALA A 206 -8.50 3.23 -17.08
CA ALA A 206 -7.85 2.67 -18.26
C ALA A 206 -6.33 2.92 -18.29
N GLU A 207 -5.87 4.08 -17.81
CA GLU A 207 -4.45 4.37 -17.65
C GLU A 207 -3.81 3.46 -16.60
N LYS A 208 -4.50 3.19 -15.49
CA LYS A 208 -4.02 2.25 -14.45
C LYS A 208 -3.91 0.83 -14.95
N GLU A 209 -4.90 0.36 -15.71
CA GLU A 209 -4.83 -0.95 -16.36
C GLU A 209 -3.62 -1.05 -17.30
N ASN A 210 -3.45 -0.06 -18.18
CA ASN A 210 -2.31 -0.03 -19.11
C ASN A 210 -0.96 0.01 -18.38
N ALA A 211 -0.87 0.73 -17.26
CA ALA A 211 0.33 0.75 -16.42
C ALA A 211 0.63 -0.63 -15.82
N ALA A 212 -0.40 -1.32 -15.31
CA ALA A 212 -0.28 -2.68 -14.77
C ALA A 212 0.18 -3.68 -15.85
N ILE A 213 -0.41 -3.60 -17.05
CA ILE A 213 -0.01 -4.43 -18.19
C ILE A 213 1.42 -4.12 -18.62
N ASN A 214 1.80 -2.85 -18.73
CA ASN A 214 3.17 -2.48 -19.08
C ASN A 214 4.19 -3.04 -18.07
N HIS A 215 3.87 -2.99 -16.77
CA HIS A 215 4.70 -3.58 -15.72
C HIS A 215 4.82 -5.11 -15.88
N LEU A 216 3.73 -5.81 -16.20
CA LEU A 216 3.74 -7.23 -16.55
C LEU A 216 4.66 -7.50 -17.76
N LEU A 217 4.52 -6.73 -18.85
CA LEU A 217 5.33 -6.88 -20.07
C LEU A 217 6.82 -6.66 -19.80
N VAL A 218 7.18 -5.71 -18.94
CA VAL A 218 8.57 -5.50 -18.49
C VAL A 218 9.11 -6.75 -17.81
N LYS A 219 8.35 -7.34 -16.87
CA LYS A 219 8.76 -8.54 -16.14
C LYS A 219 8.91 -9.74 -17.08
N ILE A 220 7.98 -9.92 -18.03
CA ILE A 220 8.07 -10.99 -19.05
C ILE A 220 9.31 -10.78 -19.91
N ASN A 221 9.57 -9.56 -20.38
CA ASN A 221 10.74 -9.26 -21.21
C ASN A 221 12.06 -9.57 -20.48
N SER A 222 12.17 -9.10 -19.23
CA SER A 222 13.34 -9.35 -18.38
C SER A 222 13.58 -10.84 -18.13
N TYR A 223 12.52 -11.61 -17.86
CA TYR A 223 12.62 -13.05 -17.71
C TYR A 223 13.10 -13.73 -19.00
N LEU A 224 12.55 -13.32 -20.15
CA LEU A 224 12.92 -13.87 -21.44
C LEU A 224 14.38 -13.54 -21.80
N ASP A 225 14.82 -12.30 -21.57
CA ASP A 225 16.22 -11.89 -21.76
C ASP A 225 17.16 -12.71 -20.88
N THR A 226 16.77 -12.97 -19.63
CA THR A 226 17.55 -13.80 -18.70
C THR A 226 17.67 -15.23 -19.22
N LYS A 227 16.58 -15.81 -19.74
CA LYS A 227 16.60 -17.18 -20.30
C LYS A 227 17.47 -17.28 -21.56
N ILE A 228 17.40 -16.29 -22.45
CA ILE A 228 18.28 -16.23 -23.63
C ILE A 228 19.74 -16.11 -23.18
N ALA A 229 20.06 -15.21 -22.25
CA ALA A 229 21.42 -15.01 -21.76
C ALA A 229 21.99 -16.25 -21.04
N GLN A 230 21.16 -16.96 -20.27
CA GLN A 230 21.56 -18.22 -19.63
C GLN A 230 21.91 -19.27 -20.68
N ALA A 231 21.03 -19.48 -21.67
CA ALA A 231 21.25 -20.46 -22.73
C ALA A 231 22.50 -20.14 -23.58
N LEU A 232 22.88 -18.87 -23.71
CA LEU A 232 24.14 -18.46 -24.34
C LEU A 232 25.39 -18.71 -23.48
N LYS A 233 25.31 -18.49 -22.16
CA LYS A 233 26.46 -18.60 -21.25
C LYS A 233 26.83 -20.05 -20.95
N SER A 234 25.84 -20.92 -20.81
CA SER A 234 26.06 -22.30 -20.37
C SER A 234 26.73 -23.17 -21.42
N ASN A 235 26.84 -22.73 -22.68
CA ASN A 235 27.26 -23.55 -23.83
C ASN A 235 26.54 -24.92 -23.85
N SER A 236 25.39 -25.02 -23.16
CA SER A 236 24.76 -26.28 -22.77
C SER A 236 23.92 -26.75 -23.93
N HIS A 237 24.59 -27.38 -24.90
CA HIS A 237 24.08 -28.05 -26.08
C HIS A 237 23.16 -27.20 -26.99
N PRO A 238 23.36 -27.26 -28.31
CA PRO A 238 22.65 -26.41 -29.28
C PRO A 238 21.12 -26.62 -29.35
N TRP A 239 20.54 -27.51 -28.53
CA TRP A 239 19.16 -27.96 -28.64
C TRP A 239 18.14 -27.05 -27.95
N ALA A 240 18.56 -26.23 -26.97
CA ALA A 240 17.67 -25.32 -26.23
C ALA A 240 17.35 -24.01 -26.98
N LEU A 241 18.12 -23.67 -28.02
CA LEU A 241 17.97 -22.43 -28.79
C LEU A 241 17.67 -22.68 -30.27
N GLY A 242 17.87 -23.89 -30.77
CA GLY A 242 17.49 -24.26 -32.12
C GLY A 242 18.27 -25.46 -32.61
N TYR A 243 17.77 -26.66 -32.33
CA TYR A 243 18.05 -27.79 -33.19
C TYR A 243 16.88 -28.00 -34.14
N PHE A 244 17.21 -28.17 -35.42
CA PHE A 244 16.35 -28.15 -36.62
C PHE A 244 16.05 -26.78 -37.25
N GLY A 245 17.08 -26.00 -37.55
CA GLY A 245 16.96 -25.00 -38.62
C GLY A 245 15.94 -23.89 -38.37
N SER A 246 15.79 -23.43 -37.11
CA SER A 246 15.03 -22.22 -36.86
C SER A 246 15.62 -21.07 -37.69
N ARG A 247 14.83 -20.57 -38.64
CA ARG A 247 15.17 -19.39 -39.45
C ARG A 247 15.12 -18.11 -38.62
N HIS A 248 14.56 -18.16 -37.41
CA HIS A 248 14.34 -17.01 -36.56
C HIS A 248 15.54 -16.74 -35.67
N LYS A 249 16.02 -15.49 -35.70
CA LYS A 249 17.19 -15.05 -34.95
C LYS A 249 16.84 -13.80 -34.14
N VAL A 250 17.22 -13.78 -32.87
CA VAL A 250 17.15 -12.60 -32.01
C VAL A 250 18.55 -12.00 -31.91
N ILE A 251 18.63 -10.66 -31.95
CA ILE A 251 19.88 -9.93 -31.83
C ILE A 251 20.15 -9.64 -30.35
N GLN A 252 21.34 -9.98 -29.86
CA GLN A 252 21.80 -9.62 -28.52
C GLN A 252 23.24 -9.08 -28.59
N GLY A 253 23.39 -7.75 -28.45
CA GLY A 253 24.64 -7.06 -28.77
C GLY A 253 25.03 -7.33 -30.22
N ASP A 254 26.27 -7.76 -30.45
CA ASP A 254 26.78 -8.08 -31.79
C ASP A 254 26.45 -9.51 -32.25
N LYS A 255 25.77 -10.31 -31.43
CA LYS A 255 25.49 -11.72 -31.71
C LYS A 255 24.07 -11.92 -32.20
N LYS A 256 23.90 -12.78 -33.22
CA LYS A 256 22.60 -13.29 -33.67
C LYS A 256 22.39 -14.69 -33.12
N VAL A 257 21.30 -14.87 -32.38
CA VAL A 257 20.99 -16.10 -31.65
C VAL A 257 19.77 -16.75 -32.27
N SER A 258 19.90 -17.96 -32.78
CA SER A 258 18.73 -18.74 -33.21
C SER A 258 17.84 -19.01 -32.00
N VAL A 259 16.52 -18.87 -32.16
CA VAL A 259 15.54 -19.15 -31.10
C VAL A 259 14.34 -19.88 -31.68
N PRO A 260 13.55 -20.61 -30.88
CA PRO A 260 12.25 -21.14 -31.31
C PRO A 260 11.34 -20.02 -31.84
N ARG A 261 10.52 -20.30 -32.86
CA ARG A 261 9.58 -19.32 -33.46
C ARG A 261 8.71 -18.61 -32.43
N GLY A 262 8.19 -19.34 -31.42
CA GLY A 262 7.40 -18.73 -30.35
C GLY A 262 8.18 -17.73 -29.49
N VAL A 263 9.47 -17.97 -29.25
CA VAL A 263 10.34 -17.03 -28.53
C VAL A 263 10.59 -15.77 -29.38
N TYR A 264 10.80 -15.96 -30.69
CA TYR A 264 10.94 -14.86 -31.64
C TYR A 264 9.67 -13.99 -31.71
N GLU A 265 8.49 -14.60 -31.87
CA GLU A 265 7.21 -13.91 -31.89
C GLU A 265 6.95 -13.12 -30.60
N LEU A 266 7.22 -13.72 -29.43
CA LEU A 266 7.10 -13.02 -28.15
C LEU A 266 8.06 -11.83 -28.06
N LYS A 267 9.30 -11.95 -28.54
CA LYS A 267 10.25 -10.83 -28.60
C LYS A 267 9.80 -9.72 -29.54
N ASP A 268 9.30 -10.07 -30.71
CA ASP A 268 8.80 -9.11 -31.70
C ASP A 268 7.61 -8.33 -31.15
N HIS A 269 6.69 -8.98 -30.44
CA HIS A 269 5.59 -8.28 -29.74
C HIS A 269 6.11 -7.37 -28.64
N LEU A 270 7.06 -7.84 -27.80
CA LEU A 270 7.66 -7.02 -26.75
C LEU A 270 8.48 -5.84 -27.29
N ALA A 271 9.02 -5.92 -28.50
CA ALA A 271 9.73 -4.83 -29.17
C ALA A 271 8.78 -3.70 -29.63
N GLN A 272 7.46 -3.93 -29.63
CA GLN A 272 6.44 -2.92 -29.91
C GLN A 272 6.10 -2.05 -28.69
N ARG A 273 6.72 -2.32 -27.51
CA ARG A 273 6.59 -1.47 -26.32
C ARG A 273 6.98 -0.02 -26.64
N GLY A 274 6.12 0.92 -26.25
CA GLY A 274 6.28 2.35 -26.56
C GLY A 274 5.79 2.75 -27.96
N LYS A 275 5.39 1.80 -28.82
CA LYS A 275 4.77 2.05 -30.13
C LYS A 275 3.29 1.69 -30.16
N LEU A 276 2.89 0.67 -29.41
CA LEU A 276 1.50 0.24 -29.27
C LEU A 276 1.04 0.33 -27.80
N PRO A 277 -0.28 0.46 -27.57
CA PRO A 277 -0.87 0.31 -26.25
C PRO A 277 -0.46 -1.02 -25.60
N PRO A 278 -0.12 -1.04 -24.30
CA PRO A 278 0.26 -2.26 -23.58
C PRO A 278 -0.79 -3.38 -23.69
N SER A 279 -2.08 -3.03 -23.64
CA SER A 279 -3.19 -3.97 -23.79
C SER A 279 -3.17 -4.72 -25.13
N GLU A 280 -2.89 -4.03 -26.24
CA GLU A 280 -2.77 -4.66 -27.56
C GLU A 280 -1.58 -5.63 -27.63
N ILE A 281 -0.45 -5.26 -27.02
CA ILE A 281 0.73 -6.12 -26.97
C ILE A 281 0.42 -7.38 -26.17
N LEU A 282 -0.22 -7.24 -25.01
CA LEU A 282 -0.61 -8.37 -24.17
C LEU A 282 -1.60 -9.28 -24.90
N ALA A 283 -2.59 -8.73 -25.60
CA ALA A 283 -3.54 -9.52 -26.39
C ALA A 283 -2.85 -10.33 -27.51
N LYS A 284 -1.90 -9.73 -28.23
CA LYS A 284 -1.10 -10.44 -29.25
C LYS A 284 -0.28 -11.58 -28.61
N MET A 285 0.41 -11.30 -27.52
CA MET A 285 1.17 -12.32 -26.78
C MET A 285 0.27 -13.43 -26.23
N HIS A 286 -0.96 -13.11 -25.82
CA HIS A 286 -1.93 -14.09 -25.33
C HIS A 286 -2.52 -14.96 -26.44
N ASN A 287 -2.69 -14.43 -27.65
CA ASN A 287 -3.04 -15.25 -28.80
C ASN A 287 -1.92 -16.25 -29.14
N THR A 288 -0.65 -15.86 -28.97
CA THR A 288 0.49 -16.77 -29.03
C THR A 288 0.46 -17.83 -27.90
N LEU A 289 -0.07 -17.50 -26.72
CA LEU A 289 -0.27 -18.41 -25.57
C LEU A 289 -1.39 -19.43 -25.79
N HIS A 290 -2.56 -19.00 -26.27
CA HIS A 290 -3.79 -19.80 -26.29
C HIS A 290 -3.69 -21.03 -27.21
N ALA A 291 -2.82 -20.98 -28.22
CA ALA A 291 -2.53 -22.12 -29.08
C ALA A 291 -1.69 -23.23 -28.41
N LYS A 292 -1.13 -23.01 -27.21
CA LYS A 292 -0.08 -23.87 -26.63
C LYS A 292 -0.19 -24.18 -25.13
N ASN A 293 -1.21 -23.67 -24.43
CA ASN A 293 -1.35 -23.90 -22.98
C ASN A 293 -2.80 -24.12 -22.59
N VAL A 294 -3.06 -25.16 -21.80
CA VAL A 294 -4.38 -25.54 -21.30
C VAL A 294 -4.34 -25.47 -19.76
N GLU A 295 -5.35 -24.80 -19.19
CA GLU A 295 -5.92 -25.05 -17.84
C GLU A 295 -5.15 -24.67 -16.55
N ASN A 296 -4.74 -23.42 -16.37
CA ASN A 296 -4.74 -22.90 -14.98
C ASN A 296 -5.14 -21.42 -14.88
N LYS A 297 -6.43 -21.17 -14.63
CA LYS A 297 -7.03 -19.82 -14.58
C LYS A 297 -6.68 -19.03 -13.30
N ASN A 298 -6.18 -19.71 -12.27
CA ASN A 298 -5.86 -19.10 -10.97
C ASN A 298 -4.39 -18.70 -10.85
N GLU A 299 -3.58 -18.98 -11.86
CA GLU A 299 -2.16 -18.62 -11.91
C GLU A 299 -1.98 -17.20 -12.45
N SER A 300 -1.01 -16.45 -11.92
CA SER A 300 -0.69 -15.13 -12.46
C SER A 300 -0.25 -15.19 -13.92
N LEU A 301 -0.57 -14.16 -14.72
CA LEU A 301 -0.16 -14.15 -16.13
C LEU A 301 1.37 -14.21 -16.26
N LEU A 302 2.11 -13.59 -15.32
CA LEU A 302 3.57 -13.69 -15.32
C LEU A 302 4.04 -15.13 -15.16
N ALA A 303 3.46 -15.90 -14.25
CA ALA A 303 3.82 -17.30 -14.05
C ALA A 303 3.41 -18.16 -15.26
N GLN A 304 2.23 -17.92 -15.84
CA GLN A 304 1.82 -18.55 -17.10
C GLN A 304 2.82 -18.29 -18.24
N PHE A 305 3.28 -17.05 -18.40
CA PHE A 305 4.30 -16.69 -19.39
C PHE A 305 5.66 -17.29 -19.06
N LYS A 306 6.10 -17.30 -17.80
CA LYS A 306 7.36 -17.95 -17.39
C LYS A 306 7.35 -19.44 -17.69
N ARG A 307 6.21 -20.11 -17.43
CA ARG A 307 5.99 -21.53 -17.76
C ARG A 307 6.02 -21.76 -19.26
N LEU A 308 5.33 -20.93 -20.06
CA LEU A 308 5.39 -21.02 -21.52
C LEU A 308 6.81 -20.84 -22.02
N ILE A 309 7.49 -19.78 -21.58
CA ILE A 309 8.87 -19.51 -22.00
C ILE A 309 9.73 -20.72 -21.65
N SER A 310 9.63 -21.23 -20.42
CA SER A 310 10.34 -22.45 -20.02
C SER A 310 9.99 -23.65 -20.88
N TYR A 311 8.74 -23.85 -21.27
CA TYR A 311 8.31 -24.91 -22.20
C TYR A 311 8.88 -24.72 -23.61
N LEU A 312 8.87 -23.50 -24.13
CA LEU A 312 9.47 -23.18 -25.43
C LEU A 312 10.99 -23.45 -25.45
N PHE A 313 11.66 -23.27 -24.31
CA PHE A 313 13.06 -23.65 -24.10
C PHE A 313 13.25 -25.13 -23.72
N GLY A 314 12.22 -25.81 -23.20
CA GLY A 314 12.28 -27.09 -22.48
C GLY A 314 11.35 -28.17 -23.02
N CYS A 315 10.90 -28.06 -24.27
CA CYS A 315 10.19 -29.12 -25.01
C CYS A 315 11.16 -30.27 -25.36
N SER A 316 11.80 -30.81 -24.33
CA SER A 316 12.82 -31.84 -24.34
C SER A 316 12.42 -33.07 -23.54
N GLN A 317 11.12 -33.34 -23.32
CA GLN A 317 10.65 -34.59 -22.67
C GLN A 317 9.29 -35.10 -23.17
N SER A 318 8.96 -34.95 -24.46
CA SER A 318 7.95 -35.86 -25.05
C SER A 318 8.63 -37.19 -25.35
N LEU A 319 8.09 -38.28 -24.80
CA LEU A 319 8.51 -39.66 -25.06
C LEU A 319 8.53 -40.00 -26.57
N VAL A 320 7.78 -39.26 -27.37
CA VAL A 320 7.75 -39.39 -28.85
C VAL A 320 9.05 -38.84 -29.44
N THR A 321 9.49 -37.67 -28.99
CA THR A 321 10.69 -37.02 -29.50
C THR A 321 11.96 -37.76 -29.05
N ALA A 322 11.98 -38.30 -27.82
CA ALA A 322 13.08 -39.14 -27.36
C ALA A 322 13.28 -40.40 -28.24
N LYS A 323 12.19 -41.03 -28.68
CA LYS A 323 12.24 -42.19 -29.60
C LYS A 323 12.67 -41.81 -31.01
N GLU A 324 12.26 -40.63 -31.50
CA GLU A 324 12.75 -40.10 -32.78
C GLU A 324 14.25 -39.79 -32.74
N TYR A 325 14.76 -39.27 -31.62
CA TYR A 325 16.20 -39.03 -31.44
C TYR A 325 16.99 -40.32 -31.34
N GLU A 326 16.54 -41.30 -30.55
CA GLU A 326 17.18 -42.61 -30.46
C GLU A 326 17.20 -43.32 -31.83
N TYR A 327 16.13 -43.16 -32.62
CA TYR A 327 16.06 -43.66 -33.97
C TYR A 327 17.05 -42.97 -34.91
N LEU A 328 17.09 -41.63 -34.92
CA LEU A 328 18.01 -40.87 -35.77
C LEU A 328 19.48 -41.13 -35.43
N GLU A 329 19.81 -41.26 -34.15
CA GLU A 329 21.16 -41.59 -33.67
C GLU A 329 21.58 -42.99 -34.15
N GLN A 330 20.69 -43.99 -34.03
CA GLN A 330 20.89 -45.33 -34.58
C GLN A 330 21.06 -45.33 -36.11
N VAL A 331 20.36 -44.44 -36.84
CA VAL A 331 20.51 -44.31 -38.30
C VAL A 331 21.86 -43.67 -38.65
N THR A 332 22.25 -42.60 -37.96
CA THR A 332 23.53 -41.91 -38.22
C THR A 332 24.75 -42.74 -37.86
N GLU A 333 24.63 -43.61 -36.86
CA GLU A 333 25.68 -44.58 -36.49
C GLU A 333 25.67 -45.84 -37.38
N GLY A 334 24.78 -45.91 -38.37
CA GLY A 334 24.65 -47.05 -39.28
C GLY A 334 24.05 -48.31 -38.64
N LYS A 335 23.46 -48.20 -37.44
CA LYS A 335 22.82 -49.31 -36.70
C LYS A 335 21.40 -49.60 -37.18
N LYS A 336 20.77 -48.68 -37.93
CA LYS A 336 19.47 -48.87 -38.61
C LYS A 336 19.46 -48.18 -39.97
N CYS A 337 18.76 -48.77 -40.94
CA CYS A 337 18.46 -48.11 -42.22
C CYS A 337 17.21 -47.23 -42.10
N MET A 338 17.18 -46.12 -42.86
CA MET A 338 15.93 -45.39 -43.07
C MET A 338 14.92 -46.27 -43.84
N PRO A 339 13.63 -46.26 -43.48
CA PRO A 339 12.58 -46.96 -44.21
C PRO A 339 12.37 -46.40 -45.62
#